data_AF-A0A1M4S7M6-F1
#
_entry.id   AF-A0A1M4S7M6-F1
#
_cell.length_a   1.000
_cell.length_b   1.000
_cell.length_c   1.000
_cell.angle_alpha   90.00
_cell.angle_beta   90.00
_cell.angle_gamma   90.00
#
_symmetry.space_group_name_H-M   'P 1'
#
loop_
_entity.id
_entity.type
_entity.pdbx_description
1 polymer ?
#
loop_
_entity_poly.entity_id
_entity_poly.type
_entity_poly.pdbx_seq_one_letter_code
_entity_poly.pdbx_strand_id
1 'polypeptide(L)' 'MGLILFVIVGYFIYKYLEDKQNGTSIFREQNSALDILNERYAKGEIDEETYRIKKETLNE' A
#
# COMPACT_ATOMS: atom_id res chain seq x y z
N MET A 1 -13.35 -28.70 28.54
CA MET A 1 -14.28 -28.11 27.56
C MET A 1 -13.93 -26.69 27.11
N GLY A 2 -13.20 -25.87 27.88
CA GLY A 2 -12.86 -24.49 27.47
C GLY A 2 -11.74 -24.34 26.42
N LEU A 3 -10.81 -25.30 26.33
CA LEU A 3 -9.65 -25.23 25.43
C LEU A 3 -10.02 -25.14 23.94
N ILE A 4 -11.06 -25.84 23.53
CA ILE A 4 -11.53 -25.83 22.13
C ILE A 4 -12.07 -24.46 21.73
N LEU A 5 -12.64 -23.73 22.69
CA LEU A 5 -13.20 -22.39 22.46
C LEU A 5 -12.09 -21.37 22.24
N PHE A 6 -10.99 -21.48 22.98
CA PHE A 6 -9.80 -20.64 22.79
C PHE A 6 -9.11 -20.87 21.43
N VAL A 7 -9.05 -22.11 20.96
CA VAL A 7 -8.46 -22.44 19.64
C VAL A 7 -9.30 -21.85 18.51
N ILE A 8 -10.64 -21.95 18.60
CA ILE A 8 -11.55 -21.37 17.62
C ILE A 8 -11.41 -19.84 17.58
N VAL A 9 -11.43 -19.18 18.74
CA VAL A 9 -11.28 -17.72 18.82
C VAL A 9 -9.92 -17.26 18.28
N GLY A 10 -8.84 -17.96 18.64
CA GLY A 10 -7.50 -17.66 18.12
C GLY A 10 -7.40 -17.79 16.60
N TYR A 11 -8.01 -18.82 16.02
CA TYR A 11 -8.06 -19.03 14.57
C TYR A 11 -8.81 -17.90 13.84
N PHE A 12 -9.96 -17.47 14.37
CA PHE A 12 -10.71 -16.36 13.79
C PHE A 12 -9.93 -15.05 13.85
N ILE A 13 -9.26 -14.76 14.97
CA ILE A 13 -8.41 -13.56 15.11
C ILE A 13 -7.27 -13.61 14.08
N TYR A 14 -6.55 -14.72 13.98
CA TYR A 14 -5.45 -14.88 13.02
C TYR A 14 -5.92 -14.67 11.58
N LYS A 15 -7.04 -15.29 11.21
CA LYS A 15 -7.63 -15.15 9.87
C LYS A 15 -8.07 -13.71 9.55
N TYR A 16 -8.65 -13.00 10.51
CA TYR A 16 -9.05 -11.59 10.33
C TYR A 16 -7.85 -10.64 10.22
N LEU A 17 -6.72 -10.95 10.85
CA LEU A 17 -5.48 -10.18 10.71
C LEU A 17 -4.79 -10.42 9.36
N GLU A 18 -4.85 -11.65 8.84
CA GLU A 18 -4.27 -12.03 7.55
C GLU A 18 -5.05 -11.41 6.37
N ASP A 19 -6.39 -11.36 6.44
CA ASP A 19 -7.23 -10.72 5.42
C ASP A 19 -6.97 -9.20 5.30
N LYS A 20 -6.52 -8.55 6.39
CA LYS A 20 -6.16 -7.12 6.37
C LYS A 20 -4.82 -6.81 5.71
N GLN A 21 -3.93 -7.78 5.53
CA GLN A 21 -2.67 -7.58 4.80
C GLN A 21 -2.83 -7.73 3.28
N ASN A 22 -3.88 -8.41 2.82
CA ASN A 22 -4.11 -8.65 1.39
C ASN A 22 -5.03 -7.61 0.73
N GLY A 23 -5.61 -6.69 1.50
CA GLY A 23 -6.50 -5.63 1.01
C GLY A 23 -5.84 -4.28 0.72
N THR A 24 -4.50 -4.18 0.65
CA THR A 24 -3.79 -2.88 0.50
C THR A 24 -2.59 -2.97 -0.45
N SER A 25 -2.62 -3.85 -1.43
CA SER A 25 -1.55 -3.91 -2.44
C SER A 25 -1.60 -2.71 -3.40
N ILE A 26 -2.78 -2.34 -3.88
CA ILE A 26 -2.94 -1.26 -4.87
C ILE A 26 -2.56 0.11 -4.29
N PHE A 27 -3.02 0.43 -3.07
CA PHE A 27 -2.73 1.73 -2.45
C PHE A 27 -1.25 1.86 -2.05
N ARG A 28 -0.60 0.75 -1.67
CA ARG A 28 0.83 0.75 -1.31
C ARG A 28 1.72 0.91 -2.54
N GLU A 29 1.33 0.32 -3.67
CA GLU A 29 2.02 0.48 -4.95
C GLU A 29 1.89 1.90 -5.51
N GLN A 30 0.71 2.52 -5.40
CA GLN A 30 0.49 3.92 -5.80
C GLN A 30 1.31 4.91 -4.96
N ASN A 31 1.38 4.70 -3.65
CA ASN A 31 2.27 5.49 -2.78
C ASN A 31 3.75 5.34 -3.21
N SER A 32 4.18 4.12 -3.55
CA SER A 32 5.54 3.89 -4.03
C SER A 32 5.85 4.59 -5.34
N ALA A 33 4.90 4.67 -6.28
CA ALA A 33 5.11 5.33 -7.56
C ALA A 33 5.24 6.86 -7.42
N LEU A 34 4.41 7.48 -6.57
CA LEU A 34 4.49 8.90 -6.26
C LEU A 34 5.77 9.27 -5.51
N ASP A 35 6.22 8.43 -4.57
CA ASP A 35 7.49 8.63 -3.85
C ASP A 35 8.69 8.65 -4.82
N ILE A 36 8.75 7.68 -5.74
CA ILE A 36 9.81 7.63 -6.77
C ILE A 36 9.74 8.87 -7.67
N LEU A 37 8.54 9.31 -8.06
CA LEU A 37 8.37 10.49 -8.90
C LEU A 37 8.86 11.76 -8.19
N ASN A 38 8.53 11.94 -6.91
CA ASN A 38 8.97 13.05 -6.09
C ASN A 38 10.49 13.07 -5.91
N GLU A 39 11.10 11.90 -5.66
CA GLU A 39 12.54 11.78 -5.49
C GLU A 39 13.31 12.22 -6.74
N ARG A 40 12.88 11.79 -7.92
CA ARG A 40 13.52 12.14 -9.20
C ARG A 40 13.41 13.63 -9.51
N TYR A 41 12.27 14.25 -9.20
CA TYR A 41 12.08 15.69 -9.34
C TYR A 41 13.00 16.46 -8.39
N ALA A 42 13.08 16.04 -7.12
CA ALA A 42 13.97 16.65 -6.13
C ALA A 42 15.46 16.53 -6.49
N LYS A 43 15.85 15.44 -7.16
CA LYS A 43 17.20 15.24 -7.71
C LYS A 43 17.46 16.05 -8.99
N GLY A 44 16.44 16.66 -9.58
CA GLY A 44 16.54 17.35 -10.88
C GLY A 44 16.73 16.40 -12.07
N GLU A 45 16.39 15.11 -11.92
CA GLU A 45 16.46 14.11 -12.99
C GLU A 45 15.31 14.23 -13.99
N ILE A 46 14.24 14.92 -13.61
CA ILE A 46 13.08 15.23 -14.46
C ILE A 46 12.69 16.70 -14.30
N ASP A 47 12.11 17.26 -15.35
CA ASP A 47 11.61 18.63 -15.36
C ASP A 47 10.19 18.74 -14.75
N GLU A 48 9.74 19.96 -14.50
CA GLU A 48 8.43 20.26 -13.91
C GLU A 48 7.25 19.79 -14.79
N GLU A 49 7.36 19.92 -16.11
CA GLU A 49 6.35 19.46 -17.08
C GLU A 49 6.20 17.94 -17.00
N THR A 50 7.31 17.21 -17.06
CA THR A 50 7.34 15.75 -16.93
C THR A 50 6.79 15.28 -15.58
N TYR A 51 7.12 16.00 -14.50
CA TYR A 51 6.60 15.69 -13.16
C TYR A 51 5.09 15.86 -13.08
N ARG A 52 4.53 16.96 -13.61
CA ARG A 52 3.08 17.23 -13.61
C ARG A 52 2.30 16.16 -14.36
N ILE A 53 2.71 15.84 -15.58
CA ILE A 53 2.02 14.85 -16.42
C ILE A 53 1.96 13.49 -15.71
N LYS A 54 3.10 13.02 -15.17
CA LYS A 54 3.16 11.73 -14.46
C LYS A 54 2.37 11.74 -13.16
N LYS A 55 2.35 12.86 -12.44
CA LYS A 55 1.58 13.01 -11.21
C LYS A 55 0.07 13.00 -11.47
N GLU A 56 -0.38 13.59 -12.57
CA GLU A 56 -1.77 13.52 -13.01
C GLU A 56 -2.14 12.07 -13.38
N THR A 57 -1.31 11.38 -14.18
CA THR A 57 -1.53 9.97 -14.55
C THR A 57 -1.56 9.00 -13.34
N LEU A 58 -0.81 9.29 -12.28
CA LEU A 58 -0.76 8.43 -11.09
C LEU A 58 -1.91 8.67 -10.09
N ASN A 59 -2.61 9.80 -10.19
CA ASN A 59 -3.75 10.16 -9.34
C ASN A 59 -5.11 9.93 -10.01
N GLU A 60 -5.12 9.59 -11.30
CA GLU A 60 -6.30 9.23 -12.11
C GLU A 60 -6.56 7.71 -12.05
#